data_AF-A0A9D5SHD4-F1
#
_entry.id   AF-A0A9D5SHD4-F1
#
_cell.length_a   1.000
_cell.length_b   1.000
_cell.length_c   1.000
_cell.angle_alpha   90.00
_cell.angle_beta   90.00
_cell.angle_gamma   90.00
#
_symmetry.space_group_name_H-M   'P 1'
#
loop_
_entity.id
_entity.type
_entity.pdbx_description
1 polymer ?
#
loop_
_entity_poly.entity_id
_entity_poly.type
_entity_poly.pdbx_seq_one_letter_code
_entity_poly.pdbx_strand_id
1 'polypeptide(L)'
;MDAKTLELLAGKEFNEILAGDHILKELEKARYNSADEKQLLLEVLDLGDYRIGKLPIRPLTVAKWSFLWLLESPFVIGGAAEIRDWEVFLYILSQMDLRELNCPVERIAENATGFALATGLDAETLLEEVKNIIKSAFLPFDMMPLKTSGDSGESGIYDGIWASFMASTAARESGMSFDYCLHRMSLSTVCSLIVNWNRRESVDGGQIRRRIPQEIEEKITARIDTLAKGYIEKKSLE
;
A
#
# COMPACT_ATOMS: atom_id res chain seq x y z
N MET A 1 6.19 9.84 31.19
CA MET A 1 7.20 8.90 31.71
C MET A 1 8.39 9.74 32.17
N ASP A 2 8.85 9.58 33.41
CA ASP A 2 9.95 10.41 33.93
C ASP A 2 11.32 9.93 33.41
N ALA A 3 12.36 10.77 33.54
CA ALA A 3 13.70 10.48 33.02
C ALA A 3 14.32 9.21 33.65
N LYS A 4 13.97 8.94 34.91
CA LYS A 4 14.49 7.79 35.67
C LYS A 4 13.89 6.48 35.17
N THR A 5 12.61 6.48 34.78
CA THR A 5 11.93 5.33 34.17
C THR A 5 12.49 5.02 32.79
N LEU A 6 12.83 6.05 32.01
CA LEU A 6 13.48 5.90 30.70
C LEU A 6 14.88 5.26 30.81
N GLU A 7 15.70 5.69 31.78
CA GLU A 7 17.01 5.07 32.05
C GLU A 7 16.88 3.60 32.47
N LEU A 8 15.86 3.28 33.27
CA LEU A 8 15.61 1.92 33.76
C LEU A 8 15.22 0.96 32.62
N LEU A 9 14.41 1.44 31.66
CA LEU A 9 14.03 0.71 30.45
C LEU A 9 15.15 0.66 29.40
N ALA A 10 16.12 1.59 29.43
CA ALA A 10 17.30 1.52 28.57
C ALA A 10 18.36 0.52 29.07
N GLY A 11 18.15 -0.07 30.25
CA GLY A 11 19.07 -0.99 30.91
C GLY A 11 19.21 -2.36 30.24
N LYS A 12 20.33 -3.03 30.50
CA LYS A 12 20.64 -4.36 29.97
C LYS A 12 19.60 -5.42 30.36
N GLU A 13 19.09 -5.37 31.59
CA GLU A 13 18.07 -6.30 32.09
C GLU A 13 16.77 -6.25 31.28
N PHE A 14 16.30 -5.05 30.92
CA PHE A 14 15.09 -4.92 30.10
C PHE A 14 15.33 -5.40 28.67
N ASN A 15 16.50 -5.12 28.09
CA ASN A 15 16.87 -5.63 26.77
C ASN A 15 16.91 -7.17 26.72
N GLU A 16 17.33 -7.84 27.80
CA GLU A 16 17.30 -9.30 27.91
C GLU A 16 15.85 -9.84 27.98
N ILE A 17 14.94 -9.13 28.65
CA ILE A 17 13.50 -9.45 28.66
C ILE A 17 12.91 -9.33 27.25
N LEU A 18 13.21 -8.23 26.55
CA LEU A 18 12.75 -8.03 25.16
C LEU A 18 13.30 -9.12 24.23
N ALA A 19 14.60 -9.44 24.32
CA ALA A 19 15.24 -10.47 23.50
C ALA A 19 14.78 -11.90 23.85
N GLY A 20 14.26 -12.12 25.05
CA GLY A 20 13.71 -13.40 25.52
C GLY A 20 12.27 -13.67 25.08
N ASP A 21 11.50 -12.63 24.75
CA ASP A 21 10.06 -12.74 24.54
C ASP A 21 9.70 -13.48 23.23
N HIS A 22 8.99 -14.60 23.35
CA HIS A 22 8.57 -15.40 22.21
C HIS A 22 7.53 -14.68 21.35
N ILE A 23 6.67 -13.85 21.95
CA ILE A 23 5.63 -13.12 21.22
C ILE A 23 6.26 -12.02 20.36
N LEU A 24 7.22 -11.26 20.88
CA LEU A 24 8.01 -10.32 20.09
C LEU A 24 8.74 -11.01 18.94
N LYS A 25 9.36 -12.17 19.17
CA LYS A 25 10.02 -12.94 18.10
C LYS A 25 9.07 -13.37 16.99
N GLU A 26 7.88 -13.84 17.34
CA GLU A 26 6.84 -14.22 16.37
C GLU A 26 6.33 -13.01 15.59
N LEU A 27 6.08 -11.90 16.27
CA LEU A 27 5.70 -10.63 15.63
C LEU A 27 6.82 -10.09 14.74
N GLU A 28 8.08 -10.24 15.14
CA GLU A 28 9.24 -9.85 14.34
C GLU A 28 9.38 -10.69 13.07
N LYS A 29 9.11 -12.00 13.13
CA LYS A 29 9.03 -12.84 11.92
C LYS A 29 7.88 -12.42 11.01
N ALA A 30 6.73 -12.05 11.60
CA ALA A 30 5.57 -11.59 10.87
C ALA A 30 5.75 -10.20 10.20
N ARG A 31 6.85 -9.48 10.50
CA ARG A 31 7.22 -8.24 9.80
C ARG A 31 7.45 -8.46 8.31
N TYR A 32 7.84 -9.66 7.90
CA TYR A 32 8.14 -9.98 6.50
C TYR A 32 7.08 -10.92 5.92
N ASN A 33 6.12 -10.36 5.18
CA ASN A 33 5.16 -11.15 4.43
C ASN A 33 5.76 -11.55 3.07
N SER A 34 6.33 -12.75 2.99
CA SER A 34 6.94 -13.25 1.75
C SER A 34 5.98 -13.30 0.56
N ALA A 35 4.66 -13.41 0.76
CA ALA A 35 3.70 -13.44 -0.35
C ALA A 35 3.57 -12.05 -0.99
N ASP A 36 3.32 -11.02 -0.17
CA ASP A 36 3.21 -9.63 -0.62
C ASP A 36 4.52 -9.15 -1.29
N GLU A 37 5.68 -9.54 -0.75
CA GLU A 37 6.99 -9.21 -1.32
C GLU A 37 7.26 -9.89 -2.66
N LYS A 38 6.83 -11.15 -2.82
CA LYS A 38 6.93 -11.86 -4.10
C LYS A 38 6.06 -11.21 -5.16
N GLN A 39 4.83 -10.83 -4.82
CA GLN A 39 3.93 -10.14 -5.74
C GLN A 39 4.53 -8.82 -6.21
N LEU A 40 5.01 -7.99 -5.28
CA LEU A 40 5.68 -6.74 -5.62
C LEU A 40 6.90 -6.96 -6.52
N LEU A 41 7.71 -7.97 -6.24
CA LEU A 41 8.88 -8.30 -7.06
C LEU A 41 8.47 -8.70 -8.48
N LEU A 42 7.41 -9.51 -8.64
CA LEU A 42 6.89 -9.89 -9.96
C LEU A 42 6.42 -8.66 -10.75
N GLU A 43 5.78 -7.70 -10.09
CA GLU A 43 5.31 -6.46 -10.72
C GLU A 43 6.47 -5.55 -11.13
N VAL A 44 7.50 -5.41 -10.29
CA VAL A 44 8.70 -4.62 -10.62
C VAL A 44 9.50 -5.23 -11.76
N LEU A 45 9.52 -6.56 -11.86
CA LEU A 45 10.19 -7.28 -12.94
C LEU A 45 9.36 -7.37 -14.23
N ASP A 46 8.10 -6.87 -14.22
CA ASP A 46 7.14 -7.02 -15.32
C ASP A 46 6.91 -8.50 -15.71
N LEU A 47 6.92 -9.38 -14.71
CA LEU A 47 6.69 -10.83 -14.85
C LEU A 47 5.34 -11.27 -14.27
N GLY A 48 4.51 -10.31 -13.85
CA GLY A 48 3.20 -10.57 -13.27
C GLY A 48 2.19 -11.10 -14.30
N ASP A 49 1.49 -12.18 -13.94
CA ASP A 49 0.31 -12.63 -14.65
C ASP A 49 -0.92 -11.89 -14.11
N TYR A 50 -1.27 -10.78 -14.75
CA TYR A 50 -2.34 -9.90 -14.29
C TYR A 50 -3.72 -10.48 -14.66
N ARG A 51 -4.42 -11.05 -13.68
CA ARG A 51 -5.78 -11.59 -13.83
C ARG A 51 -6.58 -11.49 -12.54
N ILE A 52 -7.90 -11.44 -12.67
CA ILE A 52 -8.86 -11.61 -11.56
C ILE A 52 -9.79 -12.76 -11.96
N GLY A 53 -9.63 -13.90 -11.30
CA GLY A 53 -10.27 -15.14 -11.73
C GLY A 53 -9.91 -15.47 -13.18
N LYS A 54 -10.91 -15.49 -14.05
CA LYS A 54 -10.76 -15.74 -15.50
C LYS A 54 -10.54 -14.48 -16.34
N LEU A 55 -10.74 -13.30 -15.76
CA LEU A 55 -10.64 -12.04 -16.47
C LEU A 55 -9.16 -11.61 -16.56
N PRO A 56 -8.56 -11.51 -17.76
CA PRO A 56 -7.26 -10.88 -17.91
C PRO A 56 -7.39 -9.39 -17.62
N ILE A 57 -6.50 -8.90 -16.76
CA ILE A 57 -6.40 -7.47 -16.45
C ILE A 57 -5.00 -6.98 -16.79
N ARG A 58 -4.79 -5.68 -16.62
CA ARG A 58 -3.49 -5.03 -16.70
C ARG A 58 -3.14 -4.49 -15.32
N PRO A 59 -1.85 -4.18 -15.06
CA PRO A 59 -1.47 -3.54 -13.82
C PRO A 59 -2.29 -2.27 -13.59
N LEU A 60 -2.60 -2.01 -12.33
CA LEU A 60 -3.08 -0.70 -11.91
C LEU A 60 -1.94 0.31 -12.17
N THR A 61 -2.22 1.37 -12.92
CA THR A 61 -1.24 2.43 -13.24
C THR A 61 -1.66 3.75 -12.61
N VAL A 62 -0.77 4.75 -12.60
CA VAL A 62 -1.10 6.11 -12.13
C VAL A 62 -2.32 6.65 -12.87
N ALA A 63 -2.34 6.53 -14.21
CA ALA A 63 -3.47 6.99 -15.02
C ALA A 63 -4.78 6.29 -14.64
N LYS A 64 -4.76 4.96 -14.45
CA LYS A 64 -5.95 4.20 -14.07
C LYS A 64 -6.47 4.57 -12.69
N TRP A 65 -5.56 4.74 -11.73
CA TRP A 65 -5.95 5.14 -10.37
C TRP A 65 -6.57 6.54 -10.34
N SER A 66 -5.92 7.52 -10.98
CA SER A 66 -6.47 8.88 -11.10
C SER A 66 -7.78 8.92 -11.89
N PHE A 67 -7.94 8.05 -12.89
CA PHE A 67 -9.19 7.96 -13.63
C PHE A 67 -10.32 7.34 -12.79
N LEU A 68 -10.03 6.32 -11.98
CA LEU A 68 -10.99 5.77 -11.03
C LEU A 68 -11.37 6.78 -9.95
N TRP A 69 -10.45 7.63 -9.51
CA TRP A 69 -10.75 8.76 -8.64
C TRP A 69 -11.67 9.79 -9.31
N LEU A 70 -11.41 10.13 -10.58
CA LEU A 70 -12.26 11.02 -11.38
C LEU A 70 -13.69 10.47 -11.51
N LEU A 71 -13.84 9.15 -11.59
CA LEU A 71 -15.12 8.46 -11.65
C LEU A 71 -15.80 8.29 -10.27
N GLU A 72 -15.22 8.86 -9.21
CA GLU A 72 -15.71 8.75 -7.82
C GLU A 72 -15.86 7.30 -7.36
N SER A 73 -14.98 6.40 -7.82
CA SER A 73 -15.06 4.98 -7.50
C SER A 73 -14.96 4.76 -5.97
N PRO A 74 -15.90 4.02 -5.34
CA PRO A 74 -15.86 3.71 -3.91
C PRO A 74 -14.59 2.99 -3.45
N PHE A 75 -13.90 2.31 -4.36
CA PHE A 75 -12.60 1.67 -4.10
C PHE A 75 -11.45 2.66 -3.92
N VAL A 76 -11.64 3.91 -4.38
CA VAL A 76 -10.63 4.97 -4.33
C VAL A 76 -10.97 6.02 -3.28
N ILE A 77 -12.23 6.50 -3.28
CA ILE A 77 -12.67 7.56 -2.35
C ILE A 77 -13.13 7.02 -0.99
N GLY A 78 -13.33 5.70 -0.89
CA GLY A 78 -13.91 5.02 0.27
C GLY A 78 -15.44 5.01 0.22
N GLY A 79 -16.04 3.95 0.75
CA GLY A 79 -17.50 3.79 0.77
C GLY A 79 -17.93 2.34 0.54
N ALA A 80 -19.24 2.12 0.50
CA ALA A 80 -19.81 0.83 0.10
C ALA A 80 -19.84 0.75 -1.44
N ALA A 81 -19.29 -0.32 -2.00
CA ALA A 81 -19.28 -0.56 -3.44
C ALA A 81 -20.51 -1.39 -3.86
N GLU A 82 -21.23 -0.92 -4.87
CA GLU A 82 -22.31 -1.66 -5.55
C GLU A 82 -21.75 -2.43 -6.76
N ILE A 83 -22.50 -3.41 -7.28
CA ILE A 83 -22.11 -4.26 -8.44
C ILE A 83 -21.55 -3.42 -9.60
N ARG A 84 -22.18 -2.28 -9.89
CA ARG A 84 -21.76 -1.35 -10.95
C ARG A 84 -20.34 -0.81 -10.74
N ASP A 85 -19.93 -0.57 -9.50
CA ASP A 85 -18.59 -0.07 -9.18
C ASP A 85 -17.53 -1.13 -9.48
N TRP A 86 -17.83 -2.40 -9.19
CA TRP A 86 -16.98 -3.55 -9.54
C TRP A 86 -16.78 -3.62 -11.05
N GLU A 87 -17.87 -3.54 -11.79
CA GLU A 87 -17.87 -3.60 -13.24
C GLU A 87 -16.97 -2.51 -13.81
N VAL A 88 -17.17 -1.25 -13.38
CA VAL A 88 -16.34 -0.12 -13.82
C VAL A 88 -14.87 -0.35 -13.46
N PHE A 89 -14.56 -0.74 -12.23
CA PHE A 89 -13.19 -0.99 -11.79
C PHE A 89 -12.48 -2.04 -12.66
N LEU A 90 -13.15 -3.18 -12.88
CA LEU A 90 -12.64 -4.29 -13.70
C LEU A 90 -12.50 -3.88 -15.18
N TYR A 91 -13.47 -3.14 -15.71
CA TYR A 91 -13.41 -2.62 -17.07
C TYR A 91 -12.19 -1.74 -17.28
N ILE A 92 -11.94 -0.79 -16.36
CA ILE A 92 -10.76 0.10 -16.41
C ILE A 92 -9.45 -0.70 -16.31
N LEU A 93 -9.38 -1.70 -15.44
CA LEU A 93 -8.20 -2.56 -15.32
C LEU A 93 -7.96 -3.41 -16.56
N SER A 94 -9.01 -3.86 -17.25
CA SER A 94 -8.88 -4.65 -18.48
C SER A 94 -8.34 -3.86 -19.67
N GLN A 95 -8.44 -2.53 -19.65
CA GLN A 95 -7.94 -1.69 -20.74
C GLN A 95 -6.42 -1.71 -20.83
N MET A 96 -5.89 -1.80 -22.05
CA MET A 96 -4.45 -1.69 -22.29
C MET A 96 -3.94 -0.26 -22.06
N ASP A 97 -4.64 0.72 -22.62
CA ASP A 97 -4.36 2.14 -22.47
C ASP A 97 -5.69 2.92 -22.40
N LEU A 98 -5.84 3.81 -21.43
CA LEU A 98 -7.05 4.62 -21.29
C LEU A 98 -7.25 5.61 -22.44
N ARG A 99 -6.17 5.96 -23.15
CA ARG A 99 -6.25 6.83 -24.34
C ARG A 99 -6.96 6.16 -25.52
N GLU A 100 -7.09 4.84 -25.48
CA GLU A 100 -7.75 4.03 -26.51
C GLU A 100 -9.22 3.71 -26.17
N LEU A 101 -9.76 4.31 -25.11
CA LEU A 101 -11.17 4.18 -24.75
C LEU A 101 -12.05 4.73 -25.88
N ASN A 102 -12.77 3.83 -26.56
CA ASN A 102 -13.67 4.16 -27.66
C ASN A 102 -15.08 4.59 -27.18
N CYS A 103 -15.21 5.03 -25.93
CA CYS A 103 -16.48 5.46 -25.35
C CYS A 103 -16.33 6.78 -24.57
N PRO A 104 -17.37 7.64 -24.57
CA PRO A 104 -17.44 8.77 -23.65
C PRO A 104 -17.41 8.32 -22.18
N VAL A 105 -16.91 9.18 -21.30
CA VAL A 105 -16.76 8.92 -19.86
C VAL A 105 -18.11 8.53 -19.23
N GLU A 106 -19.18 9.19 -19.66
CA GLU A 106 -20.55 8.98 -19.16
C GLU A 106 -21.09 7.58 -19.47
N ARG A 107 -20.55 6.92 -20.50
CA ARG A 107 -20.96 5.58 -20.93
C ARG A 107 -20.07 4.46 -20.42
N ILE A 108 -19.09 4.76 -19.58
CA ILE A 108 -18.17 3.74 -19.05
C ILE A 108 -18.94 2.65 -18.30
N ALA A 109 -19.90 3.03 -17.46
CA ALA A 109 -20.69 2.08 -16.70
C ALA A 109 -21.50 1.11 -17.59
N GLU A 110 -22.04 1.60 -18.70
CA GLU A 110 -22.80 0.76 -19.64
C GLU A 110 -21.87 -0.24 -20.36
N ASN A 111 -20.66 0.19 -20.72
CA ASN A 111 -19.66 -0.65 -21.36
C ASN A 111 -18.98 -1.65 -20.40
N ALA A 112 -19.04 -1.35 -19.11
CA ALA A 112 -18.47 -2.19 -18.06
C ALA A 112 -19.38 -3.37 -17.67
N THR A 113 -20.64 -3.37 -18.11
CA THR A 113 -21.59 -4.43 -17.76
C THR A 113 -21.10 -5.82 -18.17
N GLY A 114 -21.15 -6.76 -17.24
CA GLY A 114 -20.72 -8.15 -17.42
C GLY A 114 -19.27 -8.43 -17.02
N PHE A 115 -18.47 -7.40 -16.70
CA PHE A 115 -17.07 -7.60 -16.29
C PHE A 115 -16.95 -8.35 -14.97
N ALA A 116 -17.83 -8.09 -13.99
CA ALA A 116 -17.86 -8.84 -12.74
C ALA A 116 -18.14 -10.33 -12.99
N LEU A 117 -19.11 -10.64 -13.85
CA LEU A 117 -19.44 -12.02 -14.23
C LEU A 117 -18.29 -12.71 -14.99
N ALA A 118 -17.56 -11.97 -15.82
CA ALA A 118 -16.43 -12.49 -16.61
C ALA A 118 -15.26 -12.99 -15.74
N THR A 119 -15.15 -12.53 -14.49
CA THR A 119 -14.15 -13.06 -13.54
C THR A 119 -14.44 -14.52 -13.16
N GLY A 120 -15.72 -14.93 -13.16
CA GLY A 120 -16.16 -16.24 -12.68
C GLY A 120 -16.00 -16.43 -11.17
N LEU A 121 -15.82 -15.35 -10.40
CA LEU A 121 -15.71 -15.34 -8.95
C LEU A 121 -17.04 -14.94 -8.31
N ASP A 122 -17.25 -15.36 -7.06
CA ASP A 122 -18.30 -14.77 -6.21
C ASP A 122 -17.90 -13.37 -5.72
N ALA A 123 -18.87 -12.64 -5.16
CA ALA A 123 -18.68 -11.25 -4.75
C ALA A 123 -17.67 -11.08 -3.59
N GLU A 124 -17.57 -12.05 -2.69
CA GLU A 124 -16.67 -11.98 -1.54
C GLU A 124 -15.22 -12.15 -1.99
N THR A 125 -14.96 -13.18 -2.80
CA THR A 125 -13.65 -13.43 -3.40
C THR A 125 -13.23 -12.28 -4.31
N LEU A 126 -14.16 -11.74 -5.09
CA LEU A 126 -13.89 -10.59 -5.95
C LEU A 126 -13.49 -9.35 -5.14
N LEU A 127 -14.12 -9.13 -3.98
CA LEU A 127 -13.76 -8.04 -3.07
C LEU A 127 -12.38 -8.20 -2.47
N GLU A 128 -12.00 -9.41 -2.11
CA GLU A 128 -10.66 -9.70 -1.64
C GLU A 128 -9.62 -9.44 -2.74
N GLU A 129 -9.85 -9.89 -3.97
CA GLU A 129 -8.95 -9.66 -5.10
C GLU A 129 -8.77 -8.17 -5.42
N VAL A 130 -9.85 -7.40 -5.47
CA VAL A 130 -9.78 -5.95 -5.70
C VAL A 130 -9.00 -5.26 -4.57
N LYS A 131 -9.27 -5.61 -3.31
CA LYS A 131 -8.51 -5.08 -2.17
C LYS A 131 -7.04 -5.44 -2.25
N ASN A 132 -6.70 -6.66 -2.66
CA ASN A 132 -5.33 -7.13 -2.78
C ASN A 132 -4.56 -6.39 -3.88
N ILE A 133 -5.20 -6.09 -5.01
CA ILE A 133 -4.58 -5.27 -6.08
C ILE A 133 -4.26 -3.87 -5.57
N ILE A 134 -5.23 -3.23 -4.91
CA ILE A 134 -5.05 -1.87 -4.38
C ILE A 134 -3.97 -1.87 -3.30
N LYS A 135 -4.05 -2.80 -2.34
CA LYS A 135 -3.05 -2.96 -1.29
C LYS A 135 -1.65 -3.16 -1.89
N SER A 136 -1.50 -4.05 -2.87
CA SER A 136 -0.21 -4.34 -3.52
C SER A 136 0.35 -3.12 -4.26
N ALA A 137 -0.50 -2.34 -4.92
CA ALA A 137 -0.10 -1.13 -5.62
C ALA A 137 0.47 -0.04 -4.70
N PHE A 138 -0.05 0.08 -3.49
CA PHE A 138 0.40 1.08 -2.51
C PHE A 138 1.37 0.55 -1.45
N LEU A 139 1.57 -0.77 -1.39
CA LEU A 139 2.46 -1.44 -0.45
C LEU A 139 3.86 -0.82 -0.33
N PRO A 140 4.50 -0.26 -1.38
CA PRO A 140 5.78 0.44 -1.21
C PRO A 140 5.72 1.63 -0.26
N PHE A 141 4.59 2.34 -0.18
CA PHE A 141 4.44 3.50 0.70
C PHE A 141 4.40 3.15 2.19
N ASP A 142 4.17 1.89 2.59
CA ASP A 142 4.35 1.43 3.98
C ASP A 142 5.78 1.63 4.51
N MET A 143 6.74 1.88 3.60
CA MET A 143 8.13 2.16 3.95
C MET A 143 8.35 3.63 4.30
N MET A 144 7.44 4.53 3.88
CA MET A 144 7.53 5.96 4.18
C MET A 144 7.29 6.20 5.68
N PRO A 145 7.98 7.18 6.30
CA PRO A 145 7.74 7.50 7.69
C PRO A 145 6.26 7.83 7.91
N LEU A 146 5.67 7.20 8.93
CA LEU A 146 4.32 7.53 9.40
C LEU A 146 4.28 9.05 9.61
N LYS A 147 3.40 9.76 8.91
CA LYS A 147 3.13 11.16 9.24
C LYS A 147 2.56 11.17 10.66
N THR A 148 3.37 11.55 11.66
CA THR A 148 2.87 11.99 12.96
C THR A 148 2.22 13.35 12.76
N SER A 149 1.03 13.35 12.19
CA SER A 149 0.20 14.53 12.01
C SER A 149 -1.24 14.07 12.20
N GLY A 150 -1.87 14.55 13.26
CA GLY A 150 -3.19 14.10 13.66
C GLY A 150 -4.21 14.18 12.53
N ASP A 151 -5.05 13.14 12.47
CA ASP A 151 -6.49 13.26 12.26
C ASP A 151 -6.94 14.32 11.22
N SER A 152 -6.31 14.35 10.05
CA SER A 152 -6.97 14.88 8.87
C SER A 152 -7.56 13.68 8.16
N GLY A 153 -8.80 13.33 8.52
CA GLY A 153 -9.66 12.41 7.75
C GLY A 153 -9.99 12.92 6.34
N GLU A 154 -9.04 13.58 5.69
CA GLU A 154 -9.11 14.01 4.31
C GLU A 154 -8.80 12.80 3.43
N SER A 155 -9.79 12.40 2.62
CA SER A 155 -9.60 11.39 1.59
C SER A 155 -8.45 11.78 0.65
N GLY A 156 -7.66 10.80 0.21
CA GLY A 156 -6.58 11.03 -0.73
C GLY A 156 -7.05 11.72 -2.01
N ILE A 157 -6.38 12.81 -2.39
CA ILE A 157 -6.64 13.56 -3.63
C ILE A 157 -5.69 13.02 -4.71
N TYR A 158 -6.25 12.35 -5.73
CA TYR A 158 -5.49 11.72 -6.82
C TYR A 158 -5.67 12.46 -8.16
N ASP A 159 -5.66 13.78 -8.09
CA ASP A 159 -5.89 14.71 -9.21
C ASP A 159 -4.72 14.75 -10.22
N GLY A 160 -4.80 15.68 -11.18
CA GLY A 160 -3.76 15.86 -12.20
C GLY A 160 -2.40 16.29 -11.63
N ILE A 161 -2.36 16.97 -10.49
CA ILE A 161 -1.11 17.36 -9.81
C ILE A 161 -0.48 16.11 -9.21
N TRP A 162 -1.26 15.30 -8.52
CA TRP A 162 -0.81 14.01 -7.98
C TRP A 162 -0.29 13.11 -9.11
N ALA A 163 -1.07 12.90 -10.17
CA ALA A 163 -0.68 12.06 -11.30
C ALA A 163 0.63 12.53 -11.96
N SER A 164 0.76 13.85 -12.18
CA SER A 164 1.96 14.44 -12.79
C SER A 164 3.17 14.30 -11.88
N PHE A 165 3.01 14.48 -10.57
CA PHE A 165 4.08 14.27 -9.59
C PHE A 165 4.57 12.82 -9.58
N MET A 166 3.63 11.86 -9.53
CA MET A 166 3.95 10.42 -9.52
C MET A 166 4.72 10.02 -10.78
N ALA A 167 4.19 10.37 -11.96
CA ALA A 167 4.77 9.98 -13.23
C ALA A 167 6.10 10.70 -13.54
N SER A 168 6.22 11.99 -13.20
CA SER A 168 7.47 12.74 -13.44
C SER A 168 8.61 12.28 -12.53
N THR A 169 8.31 11.98 -11.27
CA THR A 169 9.29 11.40 -10.33
C THR A 169 9.76 10.03 -10.83
N ALA A 170 8.82 9.15 -11.20
CA ALA A 170 9.18 7.82 -11.73
C ALA A 170 9.98 7.91 -13.04
N ALA A 171 9.64 8.83 -13.95
CA ALA A 171 10.39 9.04 -15.18
C ALA A 171 11.83 9.47 -14.91
N ARG A 172 12.04 10.36 -13.93
CA ARG A 172 13.37 10.79 -13.50
C ARG A 172 14.18 9.64 -12.89
N GLU A 173 13.57 8.80 -12.05
CA GLU A 173 14.27 7.71 -11.38
C GLU A 173 14.58 6.51 -12.28
N SER A 174 13.70 6.23 -13.25
CA SER A 174 13.84 5.07 -14.14
C SER A 174 14.54 5.38 -15.46
N GLY A 175 14.61 6.65 -15.86
CA GLY A 175 15.05 7.06 -17.20
C GLY A 175 14.01 6.78 -18.31
N MET A 176 12.82 6.31 -17.96
CA MET A 176 11.72 6.08 -18.89
C MET A 176 10.97 7.39 -19.20
N SER A 177 10.16 7.38 -20.26
CA SER A 177 9.31 8.54 -20.59
C SER A 177 8.20 8.77 -19.56
N PHE A 178 7.75 10.02 -19.46
CA PHE A 178 6.58 10.40 -18.66
C PHE A 178 5.35 9.56 -19.02
N ASP A 179 5.05 9.43 -20.32
CA ASP A 179 3.92 8.65 -20.83
C ASP A 179 3.99 7.18 -20.41
N TYR A 180 5.19 6.58 -20.43
CA TYR A 180 5.37 5.21 -19.97
C TYR A 180 5.06 5.08 -18.48
N CYS A 181 5.59 5.98 -17.65
CA CYS A 181 5.38 5.97 -16.21
C CYS A 181 3.90 6.24 -15.82
N LEU A 182 3.21 7.06 -16.59
CA LEU A 182 1.81 7.41 -16.35
C LEU A 182 0.86 6.28 -16.78
N HIS A 183 1.04 5.73 -17.98
CA HIS A 183 0.06 4.85 -18.62
C HIS A 183 0.39 3.35 -18.57
N ARG A 184 1.66 2.97 -18.41
CA ARG A 184 2.11 1.56 -18.59
C ARG A 184 2.78 0.97 -17.36
N MET A 185 3.62 1.75 -16.68
CA MET A 185 4.30 1.29 -15.48
C MET A 185 3.29 1.00 -14.36
N SER A 186 3.45 -0.15 -13.68
CA SER A 186 2.59 -0.48 -12.55
C SER A 186 2.72 0.57 -11.45
N LEU A 187 1.61 0.85 -10.78
CA LEU A 187 1.55 1.84 -9.71
C LEU A 187 2.45 1.41 -8.54
N SER A 188 2.55 0.12 -8.25
CA SER A 188 3.54 -0.43 -7.31
C SER A 188 4.98 -0.05 -7.69
N THR A 189 5.37 -0.20 -8.95
CA THR A 189 6.71 0.18 -9.42
C THR A 189 6.93 1.69 -9.29
N VAL A 190 5.93 2.50 -9.67
CA VAL A 190 5.98 3.97 -9.47
C VAL A 190 6.14 4.32 -7.99
N CYS A 191 5.35 3.72 -7.11
CA CYS A 191 5.44 3.92 -5.65
C CYS A 191 6.83 3.53 -5.13
N SER A 192 7.39 2.40 -5.58
CA SER A 192 8.77 2.00 -5.23
C SER A 192 9.82 3.01 -5.68
N LEU A 193 9.69 3.57 -6.89
CA LEU A 193 10.60 4.61 -7.38
C LEU A 193 10.49 5.89 -6.56
N ILE A 194 9.28 6.26 -6.14
CA ILE A 194 9.07 7.42 -5.26
C ILE A 194 9.68 7.20 -3.87
N VAL A 195 9.57 6.00 -3.31
CA VAL A 195 10.24 5.65 -2.06
C VAL A 195 11.76 5.77 -2.21
N ASN A 196 12.33 5.29 -3.33
CA ASN A 196 13.75 5.40 -3.61
C ASN A 196 14.20 6.85 -3.82
N TRP A 197 13.40 7.65 -4.52
CA TRP A 197 13.60 9.09 -4.68
C TRP A 197 13.62 9.79 -3.31
N ASN A 198 12.61 9.57 -2.46
CA ASN A 198 12.56 10.14 -1.11
C ASN A 198 13.77 9.72 -0.26
N ARG A 199 14.21 8.46 -0.40
CA ARG A 199 15.44 7.94 0.23
C ARG A 199 16.67 8.75 -0.13
N ARG A 200 16.81 9.12 -1.40
CA ARG A 200 17.96 9.87 -1.91
C ARG A 200 17.92 11.35 -1.51
N GLU A 201 16.74 11.97 -1.56
CA GLU A 201 16.59 13.41 -1.31
C GLU A 201 16.49 13.76 0.19
N SER A 202 16.25 12.78 1.07
CA SER A 202 16.19 13.00 2.52
C SER A 202 17.56 13.32 3.10
N VAL A 203 17.72 14.56 3.60
CA VAL A 203 18.95 15.11 4.20
C VAL A 203 19.39 14.35 5.46
N ASP A 204 18.45 13.68 6.15
CA ASP A 204 18.71 12.94 7.39
C ASP A 204 19.06 11.45 7.16
N GLY A 205 19.21 11.00 5.92
CA GLY A 205 19.63 9.63 5.62
C GLY A 205 18.64 8.57 6.12
N GLY A 206 17.46 8.51 5.50
CA GLY A 206 16.69 7.26 5.48
C GLY A 206 15.92 6.90 6.75
N GLN A 207 14.96 7.73 7.17
CA GLN A 207 13.86 7.27 8.04
C GLN A 207 12.89 6.28 7.33
N ILE A 208 13.25 5.79 6.14
CA ILE A 208 12.49 4.75 5.43
C ILE A 208 12.72 3.43 6.16
N ARG A 209 11.77 3.05 7.00
CA ARG A 209 11.80 1.82 7.80
C ARG A 209 11.85 0.61 6.88
N ARG A 210 12.43 -0.52 7.35
CA ARG A 210 12.10 -1.82 6.76
C ARG A 210 10.58 -1.99 6.88
N ARG A 211 9.92 -2.46 5.82
CA ARG A 211 8.47 -2.66 5.79
C ARG A 211 8.04 -3.47 7.02
N ILE A 212 7.19 -2.90 7.85
CA ILE A 212 6.51 -3.58 8.96
C ILE A 212 5.03 -3.33 8.73
N PRO A 213 4.19 -4.37 8.59
CA PRO A 213 2.74 -4.18 8.52
C PRO A 213 2.27 -3.39 9.74
N GLN A 214 1.44 -2.36 9.56
CA GLN A 214 1.02 -1.46 10.63
C GLN A 214 0.46 -2.21 11.85
N GLU A 215 -0.41 -3.19 11.62
CA GLU A 215 -0.99 -4.03 12.68
C GLU A 215 0.09 -4.78 13.49
N ILE A 216 1.18 -5.19 12.84
CA ILE A 216 2.32 -5.85 13.50
C ILE A 216 3.14 -4.83 14.29
N GLU A 217 3.32 -3.62 13.78
CA GLU A 217 4.00 -2.54 14.52
C GLU A 217 3.24 -2.13 15.78
N GLU A 218 1.91 -2.00 15.68
CA GLU A 218 1.03 -1.73 16.82
C GLU A 218 1.08 -2.86 17.85
N LYS A 219 1.01 -4.13 17.41
CA LYS A 219 1.15 -5.29 18.29
C LYS A 219 2.51 -5.36 18.98
N ILE A 220 3.59 -5.03 18.27
CA ILE A 220 4.93 -4.96 18.86
C ILE A 220 5.01 -3.85 19.89
N THR A 221 4.52 -2.65 19.57
CA THR A 221 4.51 -1.51 20.49
C THR A 221 3.72 -1.83 21.75
N ALA A 222 2.50 -2.37 21.61
CA ALA A 222 1.66 -2.77 22.73
C ALA A 222 2.31 -3.88 23.59
N ARG A 223 3.03 -4.81 22.95
CA ARG A 223 3.77 -5.87 23.66
C ARG A 223 4.95 -5.30 24.45
N ILE A 224 5.71 -4.38 23.86
CA ILE A 224 6.81 -3.67 24.53
C ILE A 224 6.27 -2.89 25.73
N ASP A 225 5.17 -2.15 25.57
CA ASP A 225 4.55 -1.39 26.66
C ASP A 225 4.08 -2.31 27.80
N THR A 226 3.55 -3.48 27.48
CA THR A 226 3.15 -4.49 28.47
C THR A 226 4.34 -5.02 29.25
N LEU A 227 5.44 -5.35 28.57
CA LEU A 227 6.68 -5.81 29.20
C LEU A 227 7.33 -4.70 30.05
N ALA A 228 7.30 -3.45 29.56
CA ALA A 228 7.81 -2.29 30.27
C ALA A 228 7.05 -2.05 31.58
N LYS A 229 5.71 -2.09 31.55
CA LYS A 229 4.88 -1.97 32.76
C LYS A 229 5.20 -3.05 33.79
N GLY A 230 5.22 -4.32 33.36
CA GLY A 230 5.53 -5.43 34.27
C GLY A 230 6.93 -5.36 34.88
N TYR A 231 7.92 -4.87 34.11
CA TYR A 231 9.28 -4.67 34.60
C TYR A 231 9.38 -3.52 35.61
N ILE A 232 8.73 -2.38 35.35
CA ILE A 232 8.69 -1.24 36.27
C ILE A 232 7.99 -1.62 37.57
N GLU A 233 6.83 -2.30 37.50
CA GLU A 233 6.11 -2.77 38.69
C GLU A 233 6.99 -3.68 39.55
N LYS A 234 7.69 -4.63 38.92
CA LYS A 234 8.61 -5.52 39.64
C LYS A 234 9.76 -4.77 40.30
N LYS A 235 10.35 -3.78 39.62
CA LYS A 235 11.44 -2.94 40.15
C LYS A 235 10.98 -1.94 41.21
N SER A 236 9.69 -1.59 41.26
CA SER A 236 9.12 -0.76 42.32
C SER A 236 8.81 -1.52 43.61
N LEU A 237 8.78 -2.86 43.53
CA LEU A 237 8.56 -3.78 44.65
C LEU A 237 9.86 -4.36 45.24
N GLU A 238 11.00 -4.14 44.58
CA GLU A 238 12.37 -4.45 45.03
C GLU A 238 12.97 -3.27 45.82
#